data_AF-A0A7S1UT59-F1
#
_entry.id   AF-A0A7S1UT59-F1
#
_cell.length_a   1.000
_cell.length_b   1.000
_cell.length_c   1.000
_cell.angle_alpha   90.00
_cell.angle_beta   90.00
_cell.angle_gamma   90.00
#
_symmetry.space_group_name_H-M   'P 1'
#
loop_
_entity.id
_entity.type
_entity.pdbx_description
1 polymer ?
#
loop_
_entity_poly.entity_id
_entity_poly.type
_entity_poly.pdbx_seq_one_letter_code
_entity_poly.pdbx_strand_id
1 'polypeptide(L)'
;EEELLTEEERAVARKETRAVHCLRSAVRLVLLGTALIVCIGVYLYTRHYEKVQYQKEYEDYANRLLHSFHDAVERKLGAMNSFATQITSYAEQQQEQNNSTINASSSFPFVTLPHFPVRGSDLRLQADAVIVHWMPLVTEVNRQAWEDYAFQNRHHIDLAYDEEEHLRIQQDVQFGYANATTNSTTTTDDEETR
;
A
#
# COMPACT_ATOMS: atom_id res chain seq x y z
N GLU A 1 -25.94 -85.76 46.62
CA GLU A 1 -25.57 -84.42 47.13
C GLU A 1 -24.43 -83.78 46.35
N GLU A 2 -23.40 -84.53 45.91
CA GLU A 2 -22.27 -83.96 45.13
C GLU A 2 -22.64 -83.27 43.80
N GLU A 3 -23.67 -83.75 43.08
CA GLU A 3 -24.06 -83.14 41.80
C GLU A 3 -24.72 -81.75 41.97
N LEU A 4 -25.37 -81.50 43.10
CA LEU A 4 -26.10 -80.25 43.39
C LEU A 4 -25.14 -79.10 43.76
N LEU A 5 -24.00 -79.43 44.39
CA LEU A 5 -22.94 -78.49 44.74
C LEU A 5 -22.25 -77.90 43.49
N THR A 6 -22.10 -78.69 42.42
CA THR A 6 -21.44 -78.22 41.19
C THR A 6 -22.30 -77.30 40.33
N GLU A 7 -23.63 -77.36 40.41
CA GLU A 7 -24.55 -76.44 39.73
C GLU A 7 -24.56 -75.05 40.40
N GLU A 8 -24.57 -74.99 41.73
CA GLU A 8 -24.52 -73.72 42.47
C GLU A 8 -23.20 -72.98 42.25
N GLU A 9 -22.06 -73.68 42.27
CA GLU A 9 -20.75 -73.09 41.98
C GLU A 9 -20.66 -72.53 40.56
N ARG A 10 -21.24 -73.22 39.57
CA ARG A 10 -21.32 -72.74 38.18
C ARG A 10 -22.25 -71.53 38.04
N ALA A 11 -23.33 -71.47 38.80
CA ALA A 11 -24.25 -70.33 38.81
C ALA A 11 -23.61 -69.09 39.44
N VAL A 12 -22.82 -69.27 40.51
CA VAL A 12 -22.03 -68.20 41.15
C VAL A 12 -20.93 -67.70 40.22
N ALA A 13 -20.16 -68.59 39.59
CA ALA A 13 -19.10 -68.22 38.64
C ALA A 13 -19.63 -67.45 37.41
N ARG A 14 -20.84 -67.77 36.91
CA ARG A 14 -21.49 -67.01 35.82
C ARG A 14 -21.92 -65.61 36.26
N LYS A 15 -22.41 -65.43 37.49
CA LYS A 15 -22.78 -64.12 38.04
C LYS A 15 -21.54 -63.23 38.23
N GLU A 16 -20.44 -63.77 38.74
CA GLU A 16 -19.18 -63.05 38.87
C GLU A 16 -18.60 -62.64 37.51
N THR A 17 -18.60 -63.54 36.53
CA THR A 17 -18.08 -63.23 35.18
C THR A 17 -18.87 -62.08 34.54
N ARG A 18 -20.20 -62.04 34.73
CA ARG A 18 -21.07 -60.96 34.25
C ARG A 18 -20.82 -59.65 35.00
N ALA A 19 -20.59 -59.68 36.31
CA ALA A 19 -20.25 -58.52 37.10
C ALA A 19 -18.88 -57.93 36.70
N VAL A 20 -17.88 -58.77 36.47
CA VAL A 20 -16.55 -58.37 35.99
C VAL A 20 -16.64 -57.77 34.59
N HIS A 21 -17.45 -58.32 33.68
CA HIS A 21 -17.69 -57.73 32.37
C HIS A 21 -18.44 -56.40 32.44
N CYS A 22 -19.41 -56.26 33.35
CA CYS A 22 -20.13 -55.00 33.57
C CYS A 22 -19.19 -53.91 34.10
N LEU A 23 -18.35 -54.24 35.08
CA LEU A 23 -17.34 -53.34 35.63
C LEU A 23 -16.32 -52.92 34.55
N ARG A 24 -15.82 -53.86 33.75
CA ARG A 24 -14.92 -53.57 32.62
C ARG A 24 -15.60 -52.73 31.53
N SER A 25 -16.92 -52.84 31.35
CA SER A 25 -17.67 -52.00 30.42
C SER A 25 -17.85 -50.58 30.97
N ALA A 26 -18.12 -50.44 32.27
CA ALA A 26 -18.25 -49.15 32.93
C ALA A 26 -16.95 -48.35 32.87
N VAL A 27 -15.80 -48.98 33.13
CA VAL A 27 -14.48 -48.32 33.03
C VAL A 27 -14.21 -47.84 31.60
N ARG A 28 -14.51 -48.66 30.58
CA ARG A 28 -14.35 -48.27 29.17
C ARG A 28 -15.26 -47.09 28.79
N LEU A 29 -16.50 -47.04 29.30
CA LEU A 29 -17.40 -45.91 29.08
C LEU A 29 -16.92 -44.63 29.76
N VAL A 30 -16.39 -44.72 30.98
CA VAL A 30 -15.84 -43.54 31.69
C VAL A 30 -14.63 -42.99 30.94
N LEU A 31 -13.72 -43.86 30.49
CA LEU A 31 -12.56 -43.44 29.67
C LEU A 31 -12.98 -42.80 28.34
N LEU A 32 -13.99 -43.36 27.67
CA LEU A 32 -14.54 -42.75 26.45
C LEU A 32 -15.19 -41.39 26.74
N GLY A 33 -15.95 -41.29 27.84
CA GLY A 33 -16.59 -40.05 28.25
C GLY A 33 -15.58 -38.93 28.53
N THR A 34 -14.54 -39.22 29.31
CA THR A 34 -13.49 -38.24 29.60
C THR A 34 -12.70 -37.85 28.36
N ALA A 35 -12.36 -38.81 27.48
CA ALA A 35 -11.70 -38.52 26.22
C ALA A 35 -12.55 -37.59 25.33
N LEU A 36 -13.85 -37.85 25.20
CA LEU A 36 -14.77 -37.00 24.44
C LEU A 36 -14.85 -35.58 25.02
N ILE A 37 -14.96 -35.45 26.34
CA ILE A 37 -15.00 -34.14 27.00
C ILE A 37 -13.72 -33.36 26.74
N VAL A 38 -12.55 -33.99 26.85
CA VAL A 38 -11.27 -33.35 26.57
C VAL A 38 -11.17 -32.93 25.10
N CYS A 39 -11.53 -33.80 24.16
CA CYS A 39 -11.52 -33.48 22.73
C CYS A 39 -12.44 -32.31 22.40
N ILE A 40 -13.67 -32.29 22.94
CA ILE A 40 -14.62 -31.20 22.72
C ILE A 40 -14.11 -29.91 23.36
N GLY A 41 -13.58 -29.99 24.59
CA GLY A 41 -13.03 -28.84 25.30
C GLY A 41 -11.87 -28.19 24.55
N VAL A 42 -10.91 -28.99 24.09
CA VAL A 42 -9.80 -28.53 23.26
C VAL A 42 -10.30 -27.92 21.96
N TYR A 43 -11.23 -28.58 21.26
CA TYR A 43 -11.80 -28.04 20.03
C TYR A 43 -12.46 -26.67 20.22
N LEU A 44 -13.29 -26.52 21.26
CA LEU A 44 -13.97 -25.25 21.55
C LEU A 44 -12.98 -24.15 21.95
N TYR A 45 -11.98 -24.49 22.78
CA TYR A 45 -10.93 -23.57 23.18
C TYR A 45 -10.10 -23.11 21.98
N THR A 46 -9.61 -24.06 21.18
CA THR A 46 -8.82 -23.77 19.98
C THR A 46 -9.63 -22.95 18.99
N ARG A 47 -10.89 -23.30 18.72
CA ARG A 47 -11.76 -22.53 17.82
C ARG A 47 -12.00 -21.09 18.30
N HIS A 48 -12.16 -20.89 19.61
CA HIS A 48 -12.31 -19.55 20.18
C HIS A 48 -11.02 -18.75 20.05
N TYR A 49 -9.89 -19.36 20.39
CA TYR A 49 -8.57 -18.76 20.31
C TYR A 49 -8.22 -18.37 18.86
N GLU A 50 -8.40 -19.29 17.91
CA GLU A 50 -8.19 -19.05 16.49
C GLU A 50 -9.02 -17.87 15.99
N LYS A 51 -10.32 -17.82 16.31
CA LYS A 51 -11.18 -16.71 15.88
C LYS A 51 -10.69 -15.35 16.38
N VAL A 52 -10.29 -15.27 17.66
CA VAL A 52 -9.77 -14.04 18.24
C VAL A 52 -8.44 -13.64 17.60
N GLN A 53 -7.53 -14.59 17.39
CA GLN A 53 -6.25 -14.34 16.73
C GLN A 53 -6.45 -13.87 15.29
N TYR A 54 -7.30 -14.54 14.51
CA TYR A 54 -7.60 -14.11 13.14
C TYR A 54 -8.15 -12.70 13.08
N GLN A 55 -9.06 -12.34 14.00
CA GLN A 55 -9.62 -10.98 14.04
C GLN A 55 -8.55 -9.95 14.37
N LYS A 56 -7.67 -10.25 15.34
CA LYS A 56 -6.56 -9.37 15.71
C LYS A 56 -5.55 -9.19 14.58
N GLU A 57 -5.13 -10.28 13.94
CA GLU A 57 -4.22 -10.22 12.81
C GLU A 57 -4.82 -9.43 11.65
N TYR A 58 -6.11 -9.66 11.34
CA TYR A 58 -6.82 -8.90 10.32
C TYR A 58 -6.84 -7.40 10.65
N GLU A 59 -7.14 -7.03 11.89
CA GLU A 59 -7.13 -5.65 12.35
C GLU A 59 -5.72 -5.02 12.27
N ASP A 60 -4.69 -5.73 12.70
CA ASP A 60 -3.29 -5.29 12.62
C ASP A 60 -2.87 -5.06 11.15
N TYR A 61 -3.23 -5.98 10.24
CA TYR A 61 -2.97 -5.81 8.80
C TYR A 61 -3.76 -4.65 8.20
N ALA A 62 -5.03 -4.50 8.55
CA ALA A 62 -5.86 -3.40 8.06
C ALA A 62 -5.32 -2.04 8.53
N ASN A 63 -4.94 -1.93 9.81
CA ASN A 63 -4.33 -0.73 10.36
C ASN A 63 -2.99 -0.43 9.70
N ARG A 64 -2.15 -1.45 9.47
CA ARG A 64 -0.88 -1.28 8.77
C ARG A 64 -1.07 -0.77 7.34
N LEU A 65 -2.05 -1.31 6.61
CA LEU A 65 -2.39 -0.82 5.27
C LEU A 65 -2.85 0.64 5.33
N LEU A 66 -3.74 0.97 6.26
CA LEU A 66 -4.25 2.34 6.43
C LEU A 66 -3.12 3.32 6.78
N HIS A 67 -2.23 2.97 7.70
CA HIS A 67 -1.06 3.77 8.05
C HIS A 67 -0.13 3.95 6.85
N SER A 68 0.19 2.88 6.12
CA SER A 68 1.04 2.98 4.93
C SER A 68 0.45 3.88 3.84
N PHE A 69 -0.88 3.85 3.68
CA PHE A 69 -1.58 4.74 2.76
C PHE A 69 -1.55 6.19 3.25
N HIS A 70 -1.81 6.42 4.53
CA HIS A 70 -1.77 7.75 5.13
C HIS A 70 -0.38 8.37 5.00
N ASP A 71 0.66 7.65 5.39
CA ASP A 71 2.06 8.10 5.30
C ASP A 71 2.46 8.38 3.83
N ALA A 72 2.01 7.54 2.90
CA ALA A 72 2.25 7.76 1.48
C ALA A 72 1.56 9.04 0.99
N VAL A 73 0.29 9.25 1.32
CA VAL A 73 -0.46 10.44 0.91
C VAL A 73 0.12 11.70 1.55
N GLU A 74 0.44 11.67 2.83
CA GLU A 74 1.03 12.80 3.56
C GLU A 74 2.36 13.23 2.92
N ARG A 75 3.24 12.27 2.61
CA ARG A 75 4.50 12.55 1.91
C ARG A 75 4.25 13.20 0.53
N LYS A 76 3.31 12.66 -0.25
CA LYS A 76 3.01 13.19 -1.59
C LYS A 76 2.45 14.61 -1.53
N LEU A 77 1.49 14.85 -0.64
CA LEU A 77 0.90 16.18 -0.44
C LEU A 77 1.91 17.17 0.15
N GLY A 78 2.77 16.73 1.06
CA GLY A 78 3.85 17.53 1.62
C GLY A 78 4.83 18.02 0.54
N ALA A 79 5.22 17.14 -0.38
CA ALA A 79 6.06 17.49 -1.52
C ALA A 79 5.38 18.51 -2.45
N MET A 80 4.11 18.27 -2.79
CA MET A 80 3.33 19.21 -3.61
C MET A 80 3.17 20.58 -2.94
N ASN A 81 2.88 20.61 -1.64
CA ASN A 81 2.76 21.85 -0.88
C ASN A 81 4.09 22.62 -0.81
N SER A 82 5.20 21.90 -0.63
CA SER A 82 6.55 22.50 -0.69
C SER A 82 6.81 23.13 -2.05
N PHE A 83 6.50 22.44 -3.15
CA PHE A 83 6.67 22.97 -4.50
C PHE A 83 5.75 24.17 -4.79
N ALA A 84 4.48 24.11 -4.37
CA ALA A 84 3.56 25.23 -4.49
C ALA A 84 4.02 26.46 -3.70
N THR A 85 4.57 26.25 -2.50
CA THR A 85 5.17 27.31 -1.67
C THR A 85 6.38 27.92 -2.35
N GLN A 86 7.25 27.11 -2.98
CA GLN A 86 8.39 27.61 -3.75
C GLN A 86 7.95 28.47 -4.93
N ILE A 87 6.92 28.07 -5.69
CA ILE A 87 6.39 28.86 -6.80
C ILE A 87 5.81 30.18 -6.30
N THR A 88 4.98 30.12 -5.26
CA THR A 88 4.31 31.30 -4.70
C THR A 88 5.31 32.28 -4.12
N SER A 89 6.28 31.80 -3.34
CA SER A 89 7.35 32.63 -2.77
C SER A 89 8.21 33.29 -3.86
N TYR A 90 8.52 32.57 -4.93
CA TYR A 90 9.25 33.14 -6.06
C TYR A 90 8.43 34.22 -6.79
N ALA A 91 7.14 33.96 -7.00
CA ALA A 91 6.22 34.93 -7.61
C ALA A 91 6.11 36.22 -6.78
N GLU A 92 5.97 36.10 -5.46
CA GLU A 92 5.93 37.23 -4.53
C GLU A 92 7.25 38.01 -4.53
N GLN A 93 8.39 37.30 -4.50
CA GLN A 93 9.71 37.93 -4.58
C GLN A 93 9.89 38.72 -5.88
N GLN A 94 9.46 38.15 -7.02
CA GLN A 94 9.49 38.81 -8.32
C GLN A 94 8.62 40.08 -8.32
N GLN A 95 7.46 40.02 -7.69
CA GLN A 95 6.56 41.16 -7.55
C GLN A 95 7.16 42.26 -6.68
N GLU A 96 7.78 41.92 -5.55
CA GLU A 96 8.44 42.89 -4.67
C GLU A 96 9.61 43.61 -5.34
N GLN A 97 10.45 42.88 -6.09
CA GLN A 97 11.58 43.47 -6.82
C GLN A 97 11.12 44.41 -7.95
N ASN A 98 9.97 44.12 -8.55
CA ASN A 98 9.39 44.90 -9.64
C ASN A 98 8.43 46.01 -9.20
N ASN A 99 8.23 46.21 -7.88
CA ASN A 99 7.42 47.28 -7.28
C ASN A 99 7.79 48.69 -7.80
N SER A 100 9.05 48.89 -8.19
CA SER A 100 9.54 50.14 -8.78
C SER A 100 9.06 50.42 -10.21
N THR A 101 8.39 49.47 -10.88
CA THR A 101 7.82 49.66 -12.22
C THR A 101 6.41 49.08 -12.28
N ILE A 102 5.39 49.96 -12.35
CA ILE A 102 3.96 49.61 -12.44
C ILE A 102 3.68 48.96 -13.81
N ASN A 103 4.08 47.70 -14.00
CA ASN A 103 3.71 46.89 -15.15
C ASN A 103 2.89 45.71 -14.64
N ALA A 104 1.68 45.54 -15.18
CA ALA A 104 0.76 44.45 -14.82
C ALA A 104 1.34 43.03 -15.06
N SER A 105 2.49 42.93 -15.74
CA SER A 105 3.22 41.72 -16.07
C SER A 105 4.23 41.25 -15.01
N SER A 106 4.30 41.88 -13.84
CA SER A 106 5.28 41.54 -12.78
C SER A 106 4.73 40.73 -11.60
N SER A 107 3.45 40.33 -11.67
CA SER A 107 2.76 39.58 -10.61
C SER A 107 2.21 38.27 -11.14
N PHE A 108 1.70 37.40 -10.26
CA PHE A 108 1.00 36.18 -10.68
C PHE A 108 -0.14 36.51 -11.68
N PRO A 109 -0.30 35.81 -12.81
CA PRO A 109 0.29 34.53 -13.23
C PRO A 109 1.57 34.61 -14.11
N PHE A 110 2.23 35.77 -14.18
CA PHE A 110 3.37 36.03 -15.09
C PHE A 110 4.72 35.58 -14.51
N VAL A 111 4.86 34.27 -14.26
CA VAL A 111 6.01 33.71 -13.53
C VAL A 111 6.65 32.57 -14.33
N THR A 112 7.97 32.67 -14.53
CA THR A 112 8.81 31.58 -15.07
C THR A 112 9.73 31.11 -13.95
N LEU A 113 9.47 29.91 -13.44
CA LEU A 113 10.24 29.37 -12.33
C LEU A 113 11.67 28.98 -12.78
N PRO A 114 12.72 29.46 -12.09
CA PRO A 114 14.09 29.05 -12.41
C PRO A 114 14.35 27.61 -11.98
N HIS A 115 15.14 26.89 -12.77
CA HIS A 115 15.48 25.48 -12.54
C HIS A 115 14.25 24.58 -12.37
N PHE A 116 13.19 24.87 -13.14
CA PHE A 116 11.98 24.04 -13.16
C PHE A 116 12.26 22.54 -13.40
N PRO A 117 13.16 22.13 -14.33
CA PRO A 117 13.44 20.71 -14.57
C PRO A 117 13.94 19.98 -13.33
N VAL A 118 14.88 20.58 -12.61
CA VAL A 118 15.45 20.02 -11.38
C VAL A 118 14.37 19.90 -10.32
N ARG A 119 13.67 21.01 -10.01
CA ARG A 119 12.62 21.03 -8.97
C ARG A 119 11.43 20.12 -9.31
N GLY A 120 11.06 20.05 -10.59
CA GLY A 120 10.00 19.19 -11.11
C GLY A 120 10.38 17.71 -11.01
N SER A 121 11.62 17.36 -11.36
CA SER A 121 12.14 15.99 -11.23
C SER A 121 12.20 15.53 -9.76
N ASP A 122 12.60 16.42 -8.85
CA ASP A 122 12.61 16.15 -7.41
C ASP A 122 11.19 15.95 -6.87
N LEU A 123 10.25 16.82 -7.27
CA LEU A 123 8.84 16.67 -6.93
C LEU A 123 8.28 15.35 -7.47
N ARG A 124 8.60 14.96 -8.71
CA ARG A 124 8.16 13.72 -9.33
C ARG A 124 8.53 12.51 -8.46
N LEU A 125 9.77 12.46 -7.99
CA LEU A 125 10.25 11.39 -7.10
C LEU A 125 9.58 11.44 -5.72
N GLN A 126 9.51 12.62 -5.11
CA GLN A 126 8.95 12.78 -3.77
C GLN A 126 7.44 12.50 -3.72
N ALA A 127 6.72 12.92 -4.76
CA ALA A 127 5.29 12.68 -4.93
C ALA A 127 4.98 11.32 -5.59
N ASP A 128 6.01 10.59 -6.03
CA ASP A 128 5.85 9.34 -6.78
C ASP A 128 4.79 9.54 -7.90
N ALA A 129 5.04 10.58 -8.70
CA ALA A 129 4.22 11.03 -9.82
C ALA A 129 4.90 10.62 -11.14
N VAL A 130 4.13 10.52 -12.21
CA VAL A 130 4.69 10.25 -13.55
C VAL A 130 5.13 11.55 -14.22
N ILE A 131 4.30 12.59 -14.09
CA ILE A 131 4.48 13.90 -14.71
C ILE A 131 4.00 14.97 -13.72
N VAL A 132 4.65 16.13 -13.73
CA VAL A 132 4.24 17.32 -13.00
C VAL A 132 3.82 18.39 -14.00
N HIS A 133 2.60 18.92 -13.86
CA HIS A 133 2.15 20.06 -14.66
C HIS A 133 1.95 21.30 -13.79
N TRP A 134 2.49 22.42 -14.25
CA TRP A 134 2.20 23.74 -13.70
C TRP A 134 1.17 24.46 -14.57
N MET A 135 0.04 24.84 -13.97
CA MET A 135 -1.05 25.52 -14.68
C MET A 135 -1.53 26.70 -13.84
N PRO A 136 -1.05 27.93 -14.10
CA PRO A 136 -1.51 29.08 -13.35
C PRO A 136 -2.98 29.38 -13.64
N LEU A 137 -3.69 29.94 -12.66
CA LEU A 137 -5.06 30.41 -12.86
C LEU A 137 -5.04 31.72 -13.66
N VAL A 138 -5.54 31.66 -14.90
CA VAL A 138 -5.65 32.81 -15.80
C VAL A 138 -7.13 33.15 -15.98
N THR A 139 -7.46 34.41 -15.76
CA THR A 139 -8.81 34.97 -15.94
C THR A 139 -8.97 35.56 -17.33
N GLU A 140 -10.21 35.82 -17.77
CA GLU A 140 -10.42 36.41 -19.09
C GLU A 140 -9.78 37.80 -19.25
N VAL A 141 -9.67 38.56 -18.14
CA VAL A 141 -9.09 39.91 -18.14
C VAL A 141 -7.58 39.91 -18.42
N ASN A 142 -6.86 38.90 -17.92
CA ASN A 142 -5.40 38.80 -18.07
C ASN A 142 -4.96 37.74 -19.10
N ARG A 143 -5.90 37.04 -19.74
CA ARG A 143 -5.64 36.00 -20.74
C ARG A 143 -4.70 36.47 -21.85
N GLN A 144 -5.06 37.54 -22.56
CA GLN A 144 -4.27 38.01 -23.71
C GLN A 144 -2.82 38.35 -23.30
N ALA A 145 -2.66 39.10 -22.21
CA ALA A 145 -1.35 39.46 -21.70
C ALA A 145 -0.54 38.21 -21.28
N TRP A 146 -1.20 37.21 -20.71
CA TRP A 146 -0.56 35.96 -20.29
C TRP A 146 -0.14 35.11 -21.49
N GLU A 147 -0.95 35.06 -22.54
CA GLU A 147 -0.60 34.38 -23.79
C GLU A 147 0.61 35.03 -24.46
N ASP A 148 0.66 36.36 -24.52
CA ASP A 148 1.81 37.11 -25.05
C ASP A 148 3.08 36.84 -24.23
N TYR A 149 2.96 36.81 -22.90
CA TYR A 149 4.04 36.47 -21.98
C TYR A 149 4.50 35.01 -22.16
N ALA A 150 3.58 34.06 -22.20
CA ALA A 150 3.88 32.63 -22.36
C ALA A 150 4.55 32.36 -23.71
N PHE A 151 4.11 33.05 -24.77
CA PHE A 151 4.73 32.96 -26.09
C PHE A 151 6.18 33.47 -26.07
N GLN A 152 6.45 34.61 -25.42
CA GLN A 152 7.80 35.16 -25.28
C GLN A 152 8.73 34.24 -24.47
N ASN A 153 8.19 33.56 -23.46
CA ASN A 153 8.94 32.67 -22.57
C ASN A 153 8.93 31.20 -23.02
N ARG A 154 8.35 30.87 -24.18
CA ARG A 154 8.19 29.49 -24.65
C ARG A 154 9.50 28.71 -24.74
N HIS A 155 10.60 29.37 -25.10
CA HIS A 155 11.92 28.73 -25.22
C HIS A 155 12.40 28.08 -23.90
N HIS A 156 11.94 28.58 -22.74
CA HIS A 156 12.22 27.95 -21.46
C HIS A 156 11.58 26.57 -21.33
N ILE A 157 10.46 26.31 -22.02
CA ILE A 157 9.76 25.02 -22.01
C ILE A 157 10.58 23.97 -22.76
N ASP A 158 11.06 24.30 -23.95
CA ASP A 158 11.82 23.36 -24.78
C ASP A 158 13.14 22.96 -24.08
N LEU A 159 13.87 23.95 -23.55
CA LEU A 159 15.09 23.70 -22.77
C LEU A 159 14.81 22.92 -21.49
N ALA A 160 13.70 23.22 -20.81
CA ALA A 160 13.32 22.54 -19.60
C ALA A 160 12.97 21.07 -19.86
N TYR A 161 12.31 20.79 -20.98
CA TYR A 161 11.92 19.44 -21.37
C TYR A 161 13.13 18.52 -21.60
N ASP A 162 14.13 19.00 -22.35
CA ASP A 162 15.34 18.22 -22.62
C ASP A 162 16.13 17.92 -21.34
N GLU A 163 16.23 18.89 -20.43
CA GLU A 163 16.88 18.71 -19.13
C GLU A 163 16.09 17.75 -18.23
N GLU A 164 14.77 17.89 -18.17
CA GLU A 164 13.89 17.01 -17.40
C GLU A 164 13.96 15.56 -17.89
N GLU A 165 13.94 15.33 -19.20
CA GLU A 165 14.05 13.99 -19.80
C GLU A 165 15.35 13.30 -19.36
N HIS A 166 16.46 14.03 -19.43
CA HIS A 166 17.76 13.51 -19.01
C HIS A 166 17.80 13.19 -17.52
N LEU A 167 17.29 14.08 -16.67
CA LEU A 167 17.18 13.85 -15.21
C LEU A 167 16.27 12.66 -14.90
N ARG A 168 15.14 12.52 -15.61
CA ARG A 168 14.20 11.41 -15.45
C ARG A 168 14.88 10.07 -15.72
N ILE A 169 15.58 9.94 -16.85
CA ILE A 169 16.30 8.71 -17.21
C ILE A 169 17.32 8.35 -16.13
N GLN A 170 18.11 9.32 -15.65
CA GLN A 170 19.10 9.09 -14.60
C GLN A 170 18.47 8.62 -13.29
N GLN A 171 17.40 9.29 -12.87
CA GLN A 171 16.66 8.95 -11.67
C GLN A 171 16.01 7.56 -11.78
N ASP A 172 15.39 7.25 -12.91
CA ASP A 172 14.73 5.97 -13.12
C ASP A 172 15.73 4.81 -13.09
N VAL A 173 16.97 5.01 -13.57
CA VAL A 173 18.08 4.05 -13.39
C VAL A 173 18.48 3.96 -11.92
N GLN A 174 18.68 5.08 -11.24
CA GLN A 174 19.12 5.13 -9.84
C GLN A 174 18.12 4.47 -8.87
N PHE A 175 16.83 4.68 -9.08
CA PHE A 175 15.75 4.18 -8.22
C PHE A 175 15.15 2.85 -8.72
N GLY A 176 15.69 2.27 -9.80
CA GLY A 176 15.30 0.94 -10.28
C GLY A 176 13.98 0.89 -11.06
N TYR A 177 13.49 2.03 -11.55
CA TYR A 177 12.30 2.14 -12.41
C TYR A 177 12.59 1.78 -13.88
N ALA A 178 13.84 1.79 -14.31
CA ALA A 178 14.24 1.54 -15.71
C ALA A 178 13.85 0.15 -16.26
N ASN A 179 13.70 -0.87 -15.40
CA ASN A 179 13.36 -2.23 -15.83
C ASN A 179 11.88 -2.42 -16.26
N ALA A 180 11.01 -1.42 -16.07
CA ALA A 180 9.62 -1.49 -16.51
C ALA A 180 9.44 -1.20 -18.01
N THR A 181 10.37 -0.45 -18.63
CA THR A 181 10.24 0.03 -20.01
C THR A 181 10.91 -0.89 -21.03
N THR A 182 11.91 -1.69 -20.62
CA THR A 182 12.68 -2.55 -21.54
C THR A 182 11.91 -3.79 -22.03
N ASN A 183 10.75 -4.10 -21.44
CA ASN A 183 9.93 -5.24 -21.87
C ASN A 183 8.89 -4.88 -22.95
N SER A 184 8.73 -3.59 -23.32
CA SER A 184 7.75 -3.17 -24.32
C SER A 184 8.33 -2.76 -25.68
N THR A 185 9.65 -2.78 -25.85
CA THR A 185 10.29 -2.23 -27.07
C THR A 185 11.27 -3.18 -27.75
N THR A 186 11.14 -4.48 -27.51
CA THR A 186 12.01 -5.50 -28.12
C THR A 186 11.17 -6.51 -28.91
N THR A 187 10.29 -6.07 -29.81
CA THR A 187 9.68 -6.97 -30.80
C THR A 187 9.14 -6.23 -32.03
N THR A 188 10.03 -5.58 -32.80
CA THR A 188 9.89 -5.34 -34.25
C THR A 188 11.05 -4.43 -34.63
N ASP A 189 12.10 -4.99 -35.24
CA ASP A 189 12.97 -4.31 -36.22
C ASP A 189 14.12 -5.21 -36.75
N ASP A 190 13.98 -6.55 -36.68
CA ASP A 190 14.96 -7.50 -37.23
C ASP A 190 14.33 -8.44 -38.28
N GLU A 191 13.60 -7.92 -39.27
CA GLU A 191 13.26 -8.74 -40.46
C GLU A 191 13.04 -7.90 -41.74
N GLU A 192 14.00 -7.06 -42.12
CA GLU A 192 14.07 -6.60 -43.52
C GLU A 192 15.51 -6.32 -43.96
N THR A 193 16.28 -7.39 -44.19
CA THR A 193 17.37 -7.39 -45.18
C THR A 193 17.72 -8.83 -45.52
N ARG A 194 17.04 -9.37 -46.54
CA ARG A 194 17.54 -10.48 -47.36
C ARG A 194 17.11 -10.35 -48.80
#